data_AF-A0A415QFT8-F1
#
_entry.id   AF-A0A415QFT8-F1
#
_cell.length_a   1.000
_cell.length_b   1.000
_cell.length_c   1.000
_cell.angle_alpha   90.00
_cell.angle_beta   90.00
_cell.angle_gamma   90.00
#
_symmetry.space_group_name_H-M   'P 1'
#
loop_
_entity.id
_entity.type
_entity.pdbx_description
1 polymer ?
#
loop_
_entity_poly.entity_id
_entity_poly.type
_entity_poly.pdbx_seq_one_letter_code
_entity_poly.pdbx_strand_id
1 'polypeptide(L)'
;MRSCLTILLVMLLGFTNYSKGQEKKAYRLFDAKGKEIEYKEMMKVLKAQDVVFIGEVHNCAIAHWLEYEMVKDLHTAHKDKLTIGLEMLEADNQLMVDEYVGRLISSDRFEEEARLWPNYLTDYAPVVGLGREHGLRVIATNVPRRYANMVKNGGFEALEKLSAEAKKYIAPLPIDYEPDEEAAGMFGLMMMTSGKHADPENVAKAQALKDATMGWFIAQNLKSKFVHLNGNYHSDFKKGIITYLNKYRPGLKIATVCSVRQDDIKKLGEENEGRADFYICVPTDMTMTY
;
A
#
# COMPACT_ATOMS: atom_id res chain seq x y z
N MET A 1 -54.83 2.92 -49.83
CA MET A 1 -53.85 3.58 -48.94
C MET A 1 -54.24 3.47 -47.45
N ARG A 2 -54.52 2.27 -46.93
CA ARG A 2 -54.76 2.07 -45.48
C ARG A 2 -54.07 0.84 -44.88
N SER A 3 -53.37 0.04 -45.69
CA SER A 3 -52.77 -1.22 -45.23
C SER A 3 -51.24 -1.14 -45.04
N CYS A 4 -50.60 -0.02 -45.39
CA CYS A 4 -49.14 0.15 -45.22
C CYS A 4 -48.76 0.89 -43.93
N LEU A 5 -49.70 1.48 -43.19
CA LEU A 5 -49.38 2.28 -42.01
C LEU A 5 -49.33 1.47 -40.71
N THR A 6 -49.94 0.27 -40.69
CA THR A 6 -50.01 -0.57 -39.49
C THR A 6 -48.77 -1.46 -39.30
N ILE A 7 -47.93 -1.62 -40.33
CA ILE A 7 -46.70 -2.44 -40.24
C ILE A 7 -45.53 -1.62 -39.69
N LEU A 8 -45.58 -0.28 -39.75
CA LEU A 8 -44.50 0.58 -39.26
C LEU A 8 -44.53 0.83 -37.74
N LEU A 9 -45.66 0.55 -37.06
CA LEU A 9 -45.79 0.80 -35.61
C LEU A 9 -45.36 -0.39 -34.73
N VAL A 10 -45.10 -1.56 -35.31
CA VAL A 10 -44.69 -2.77 -34.56
C VAL A 10 -43.17 -2.93 -34.50
N MET A 11 -42.39 -2.19 -35.30
CA MET A 11 -40.91 -2.25 -35.26
C MET A 11 -40.25 -1.36 -34.19
N LEU A 12 -41.01 -0.60 -33.40
CA LEU A 12 -40.46 0.31 -32.38
C LEU A 12 -40.52 -0.23 -30.95
N LEU A 13 -40.95 -1.47 -30.76
CA LEU A 13 -40.86 -2.19 -29.48
C LEU A 13 -39.73 -3.22 -29.53
N GLY A 14 -38.55 -2.78 -29.98
CA GLY A 14 -37.30 -3.42 -29.63
C GLY A 14 -37.03 -3.15 -28.15
N PHE A 15 -37.74 -3.84 -27.26
CA PHE A 15 -37.30 -4.01 -25.89
C PHE A 15 -35.91 -4.62 -25.97
N THR A 16 -34.88 -3.81 -25.78
CA THR A 16 -33.56 -4.27 -25.41
C THR A 16 -33.72 -4.95 -24.07
N ASN A 17 -34.02 -6.25 -24.11
CA ASN A 17 -33.72 -7.14 -23.00
C ASN A 17 -32.21 -7.08 -22.84
N TYR A 18 -31.73 -6.11 -22.05
CA TYR A 18 -30.45 -6.20 -21.39
C TYR A 18 -30.58 -7.45 -20.53
N SER A 19 -30.17 -8.59 -21.08
CA SER A 19 -29.84 -9.75 -20.29
C SER A 19 -28.83 -9.22 -19.26
N LYS A 20 -29.25 -9.14 -17.99
CA LYS A 20 -28.34 -8.99 -16.86
C LYS A 20 -27.56 -10.30 -16.77
N GLY A 21 -26.68 -10.54 -17.74
CA GLY A 21 -25.58 -11.48 -17.56
C GLY A 21 -24.88 -11.07 -16.26
N GLN A 22 -24.45 -12.04 -15.46
CA GLN A 22 -23.63 -11.75 -14.30
C GLN A 22 -22.45 -10.89 -14.77
N GLU A 23 -22.49 -9.61 -14.43
CA GLU A 23 -21.42 -8.68 -14.75
C GLU A 23 -20.20 -9.14 -13.95
N LYS A 24 -19.26 -9.80 -14.64
CA LYS A 24 -18.00 -10.22 -14.05
C LYS A 24 -17.17 -8.96 -13.80
N LYS A 25 -17.19 -8.48 -12.55
CA LYS A 25 -16.37 -7.34 -12.13
C LYS A 25 -14.98 -7.84 -11.70
N ALA A 26 -13.93 -7.16 -12.15
CA ALA A 26 -12.55 -7.46 -11.76
C ALA A 26 -12.26 -7.10 -10.29
N TYR A 27 -13.01 -6.15 -9.73
CA TYR A 27 -12.97 -5.77 -8.32
C TYR A 27 -14.26 -5.02 -7.95
N ARG A 28 -14.49 -4.84 -6.65
CA ARG A 28 -15.52 -3.94 -6.08
C ARG A 28 -14.90 -3.10 -4.98
N LEU A 29 -15.46 -1.91 -4.75
CA LEU A 29 -14.99 -0.99 -3.71
C LEU A 29 -16.03 -0.90 -2.60
N PHE A 30 -15.56 -0.91 -1.36
CA PHE A 30 -16.42 -0.79 -0.18
C PHE A 30 -15.90 0.29 0.77
N ASP A 31 -16.81 0.92 1.50
CA ASP A 31 -16.47 1.76 2.66
C ASP A 31 -16.26 0.93 3.93
N ALA A 32 -15.86 1.60 5.03
CA ALA A 32 -15.67 1.02 6.36
C ALA A 32 -16.88 0.21 6.91
N LYS A 33 -18.08 0.43 6.37
CA LYS A 33 -19.32 -0.24 6.79
C LYS A 33 -19.72 -1.38 5.84
N GLY A 34 -18.87 -1.73 4.88
CA GLY A 34 -19.15 -2.76 3.88
C GLY A 34 -20.16 -2.33 2.82
N LYS A 35 -20.47 -1.03 2.70
CA LYS A 35 -21.35 -0.52 1.64
C LYS A 35 -20.53 -0.38 0.34
N GLU A 36 -21.05 -0.92 -0.77
CA GLU A 36 -20.43 -0.72 -2.09
C GLU A 36 -20.45 0.77 -2.45
N ILE A 37 -19.31 1.30 -2.87
CA ILE A 37 -19.12 2.71 -3.22
C ILE A 37 -18.49 2.84 -4.60
N GLU A 38 -18.62 4.02 -5.21
CA GLU A 38 -17.87 4.36 -6.42
C GLU A 38 -16.48 4.89 -6.07
N TYR A 39 -15.53 4.69 -7.00
CA TYR A 39 -14.15 5.17 -6.87
C TYR A 39 -14.07 6.68 -6.58
N LYS A 40 -14.95 7.49 -7.20
CA LYS A 40 -15.02 8.94 -6.98
C LYS A 40 -15.38 9.31 -5.53
N GLU A 41 -16.18 8.49 -4.86
CA GLU A 41 -16.60 8.71 -3.48
C GLU A 41 -15.44 8.45 -2.52
N MET A 42 -14.68 7.36 -2.74
CA MET A 42 -13.44 7.07 -2.03
C MET A 42 -12.43 8.21 -2.21
N MET A 43 -12.13 8.59 -3.47
CA MET A 43 -11.15 9.63 -3.77
C MET A 43 -11.50 11.00 -3.19
N LYS A 44 -12.79 11.32 -3.05
CA LYS A 44 -13.24 12.55 -2.37
C LYS A 44 -12.73 12.61 -0.92
N VAL A 45 -12.75 11.49 -0.21
CA VAL A 45 -12.27 11.39 1.18
C VAL A 45 -10.74 11.37 1.23
N LEU A 46 -10.09 10.57 0.37
CA LEU A 46 -8.63 10.43 0.37
C LEU A 46 -7.92 11.78 0.11
N LYS A 47 -8.42 12.59 -0.82
CA LYS A 47 -7.87 13.94 -1.12
C LYS A 47 -7.94 14.94 0.04
N ALA A 48 -8.76 14.68 1.05
CA ALA A 48 -8.88 15.57 2.22
C ALA A 48 -7.88 15.25 3.34
N GLN A 49 -7.20 14.09 3.28
CA GLN A 49 -6.32 13.61 4.35
C GLN A 49 -4.92 14.19 4.25
N ASP A 50 -4.18 14.19 5.35
CA ASP A 50 -2.77 14.57 5.37
C ASP A 50 -1.88 13.41 4.92
N VAL A 51 -2.24 12.19 5.36
CA VAL A 51 -1.59 10.94 4.95
C VAL A 51 -2.62 9.93 4.48
N VAL A 52 -2.37 9.31 3.34
CA VAL A 52 -3.15 8.19 2.80
C VAL A 52 -2.26 6.95 2.78
N PHE A 53 -2.68 5.87 3.45
CA PHE A 53 -2.03 4.57 3.34
C PHE A 53 -2.80 3.70 2.37
N ILE A 54 -2.09 3.11 1.41
CA ILE A 54 -2.64 2.17 0.44
C ILE A 54 -2.03 0.81 0.74
N GLY A 55 -2.82 0.00 1.46
CA GLY A 55 -2.54 -1.38 1.80
C GLY A 55 -2.72 -2.30 0.60
N GLU A 56 -1.69 -3.09 0.32
CA GLU A 56 -1.65 -4.00 -0.82
C GLU A 56 -1.52 -5.47 -0.41
N VAL A 57 -1.92 -6.34 -1.35
CA VAL A 57 -1.40 -7.70 -1.47
C VAL A 57 -0.32 -7.63 -2.53
N HIS A 58 0.95 -7.83 -2.14
CA HIS A 58 2.18 -7.51 -2.91
C HIS A 58 2.30 -8.08 -4.32
N ASN A 59 1.36 -8.91 -4.75
CA ASN A 59 1.38 -9.57 -6.02
C ASN A 59 -0.02 -9.62 -6.66
N CYS A 60 -0.83 -8.59 -6.45
CA CYS A 60 -2.17 -8.50 -7.03
C CYS A 60 -2.19 -7.42 -8.13
N ALA A 61 -2.24 -7.86 -9.40
CA ALA A 61 -2.13 -6.96 -10.56
C ALA A 61 -3.13 -5.79 -10.53
N ILE A 62 -4.38 -6.07 -10.15
CA ILE A 62 -5.43 -5.04 -10.12
C ILE A 62 -5.28 -4.09 -8.93
N ALA A 63 -4.70 -4.54 -7.82
CA ALA A 63 -4.39 -3.68 -6.68
C ALA A 63 -3.30 -2.66 -7.07
N HIS A 64 -2.21 -3.12 -7.69
CA HIS A 64 -1.13 -2.25 -8.17
C HIS A 64 -1.59 -1.25 -9.24
N TRP A 65 -2.49 -1.66 -10.14
CA TRP A 65 -3.10 -0.72 -11.08
C TRP A 65 -3.93 0.35 -10.36
N LEU A 66 -4.73 -0.03 -9.36
CA LEU A 66 -5.51 0.92 -8.56
C LEU A 66 -4.63 1.82 -7.69
N GLU A 67 -3.53 1.32 -7.12
CA GLU A 67 -2.51 2.12 -6.43
C GLU A 67 -1.99 3.23 -7.34
N TYR A 68 -1.59 2.89 -8.56
CA TYR A 68 -1.14 3.86 -9.55
C TYR A 68 -2.21 4.92 -9.86
N GLU A 69 -3.46 4.52 -10.13
CA GLU A 69 -4.55 5.47 -10.42
C GLU A 69 -4.86 6.38 -9.22
N MET A 70 -4.84 5.83 -8.00
CA MET A 70 -5.04 6.62 -6.77
C MET A 70 -3.92 7.64 -6.56
N VAL A 71 -2.65 7.24 -6.72
CA VAL A 71 -1.50 8.15 -6.58
C VAL A 71 -1.56 9.25 -7.64
N LYS A 72 -1.89 8.90 -8.89
CA LYS A 72 -2.07 9.85 -10.00
C LYS A 72 -3.19 10.86 -9.73
N ASP A 73 -4.31 10.42 -9.16
CA ASP A 73 -5.42 11.31 -8.82
C ASP A 73 -5.14 12.18 -7.59
N LEU A 74 -4.41 11.67 -6.60
CA LEU A 74 -3.89 12.47 -5.48
C LEU A 74 -2.92 13.52 -6.00
N HIS A 75 -2.03 13.17 -6.92
CA HIS A 75 -1.14 14.12 -7.58
C HIS A 75 -1.94 15.16 -8.37
N THR A 76 -2.98 14.75 -9.09
CA THR A 76 -3.83 15.70 -9.83
C THR A 76 -4.46 16.73 -8.90
N ALA A 77 -4.88 16.31 -7.69
CA ALA A 77 -5.49 17.18 -6.69
C ALA A 77 -4.50 18.07 -5.94
N HIS A 78 -3.26 17.62 -5.70
CA HIS A 78 -2.31 18.28 -4.81
C HIS A 78 -1.03 18.77 -5.49
N LYS A 79 -0.80 18.37 -6.74
CA LYS A 79 0.37 18.71 -7.56
C LYS A 79 1.68 18.35 -6.86
N ASP A 80 2.59 19.31 -6.79
CA ASP A 80 3.91 19.24 -6.16
C ASP A 80 3.85 19.10 -4.62
N LYS A 81 2.67 19.28 -4.02
CA LYS A 81 2.47 19.11 -2.58
C LYS A 81 2.36 17.64 -2.13
N LEU A 82 2.24 16.71 -3.08
CA LEU A 82 2.20 15.27 -2.79
C LEU A 82 3.63 14.71 -2.69
N THR A 83 3.88 13.96 -1.62
CA THR A 83 5.05 13.09 -1.46
C THR A 83 4.61 11.64 -1.50
N ILE A 84 5.38 10.80 -2.17
CA ILE A 84 5.13 9.35 -2.27
C ILE A 84 6.14 8.65 -1.37
N GLY A 85 5.68 7.71 -0.55
CA GLY A 85 6.53 6.78 0.20
C GLY A 85 6.22 5.34 -0.15
N LEU A 86 7.24 4.49 -0.16
CA LEU A 86 7.09 3.06 -0.45
C LEU A 86 7.77 2.23 0.62
N GLU A 87 7.10 1.18 1.10
CA GLU A 87 7.71 0.10 1.88
C GLU A 87 8.78 -0.65 1.06
N MET A 88 8.59 -0.74 -0.26
CA MET A 88 9.41 -1.54 -1.17
C MET A 88 10.80 -0.95 -1.40
N LEU A 89 11.01 0.30 -0.95
CA LEU A 89 12.28 1.01 -1.03
C LEU A 89 12.88 1.13 0.39
N GLU A 90 14.07 0.56 0.55
CA GLU A 90 14.84 0.61 1.80
C GLU A 90 15.56 1.96 1.94
N ALA A 91 15.55 2.56 3.13
CA ALA A 91 15.98 3.94 3.37
C ALA A 91 17.44 4.23 2.99
N ASP A 92 18.31 3.23 2.97
CA ASP A 92 19.69 3.35 2.51
C ASP A 92 19.85 3.34 0.99
N ASN A 93 18.77 3.12 0.23
CA ASN A 93 18.72 3.33 -1.21
C ASN A 93 18.31 4.76 -1.59
N GLN A 94 18.00 5.65 -0.63
CA GLN A 94 17.40 6.96 -0.92
C GLN A 94 18.24 7.79 -1.90
N LEU A 95 19.57 7.72 -1.84
CA LEU A 95 20.45 8.43 -2.78
C LEU A 95 20.15 8.04 -4.23
N MET A 96 20.09 6.74 -4.53
CA MET A 96 19.78 6.23 -5.87
C MET A 96 18.36 6.62 -6.31
N VAL A 97 17.40 6.60 -5.38
CA VAL A 97 16.01 7.04 -5.64
C VAL A 97 15.97 8.52 -6.02
N ASP A 98 16.66 9.36 -5.27
CA ASP A 98 16.73 10.81 -5.53
C ASP A 98 17.41 11.11 -6.87
N GLU A 99 18.50 10.42 -7.19
CA GLU A 99 19.20 10.57 -8.47
C GLU A 99 18.34 10.12 -9.66
N TYR A 100 17.59 9.03 -9.52
CA TYR A 100 16.67 8.56 -10.55
C TYR A 100 15.50 9.52 -10.78
N VAL A 101 14.81 9.88 -9.70
CA VAL A 101 13.66 10.80 -9.74
C VAL A 101 14.09 12.19 -10.21
N GLY A 102 15.28 12.63 -9.81
CA GLY A 102 15.93 13.86 -10.26
C GLY A 102 16.44 13.83 -11.71
N ARG A 103 16.31 12.71 -12.41
CA ARG A 103 16.78 12.48 -13.79
C ARG A 103 18.31 12.60 -13.96
N LEU A 104 19.07 12.36 -12.90
CA LEU A 104 20.54 12.32 -12.94
C LEU A 104 21.07 11.00 -13.48
N ILE A 105 20.33 9.91 -13.22
CA ILE A 105 20.60 8.58 -13.78
C ILE A 105 19.42 8.08 -14.62
N SER A 106 19.70 7.16 -15.54
CA SER A 106 18.69 6.51 -16.38
C SER A 106 17.95 5.39 -15.62
N SER A 107 16.86 4.87 -16.20
CA SER A 107 16.08 3.79 -15.55
C SER A 107 16.86 2.50 -15.47
N ASP A 108 17.60 2.15 -16.53
CA ASP A 108 18.46 0.97 -16.55
C ASP A 108 19.53 1.02 -15.45
N ARG A 109 20.16 2.19 -15.23
CA ARG A 109 21.15 2.37 -14.15
C ARG A 109 20.51 2.25 -12.77
N PHE A 110 19.36 2.89 -12.56
CA PHE A 110 18.65 2.79 -11.30
C PHE A 110 18.24 1.35 -10.99
N GLU A 111 17.70 0.63 -11.97
CA GLU A 111 17.24 -0.74 -11.82
C GLU A 111 18.39 -1.75 -11.61
N GLU A 112 19.56 -1.50 -12.19
CA GLU A 112 20.77 -2.32 -12.03
C GLU A 112 21.45 -2.08 -10.67
N GLU A 113 21.50 -0.83 -10.20
CA GLU A 113 22.34 -0.42 -9.07
C GLU A 113 21.56 -0.30 -7.75
N ALA A 114 20.27 0.01 -7.79
CA ALA A 114 19.44 0.08 -6.60
C ALA A 114 19.01 -1.32 -6.15
N ARG A 115 18.97 -1.54 -4.83
CA ARG A 115 18.46 -2.80 -4.28
C ARG A 115 16.93 -2.81 -4.30
N LEU A 116 16.35 -3.23 -5.42
CA LEU A 116 14.91 -3.26 -5.67
C LEU A 116 14.31 -4.64 -5.37
N TRP A 117 12.99 -4.69 -5.26
CA TRP A 117 12.24 -5.95 -5.13
C TRP A 117 12.15 -6.66 -6.49
N PRO A 118 12.06 -8.00 -6.54
CA PRO A 118 11.99 -8.74 -7.80
C PRO A 118 10.86 -8.33 -8.74
N ASN A 119 9.71 -7.91 -8.18
CA ASN A 119 8.54 -7.43 -8.91
C ASN A 119 8.53 -5.91 -9.14
N TYR A 120 9.63 -5.20 -8.87
CA TYR A 120 9.71 -3.75 -9.01
C TYR A 120 9.28 -3.26 -10.39
N LEU A 121 9.81 -3.87 -11.44
CA LEU A 121 9.59 -3.42 -12.82
C LEU A 121 8.10 -3.43 -13.20
N THR A 122 7.35 -4.42 -12.72
CA THR A 122 5.93 -4.57 -13.05
C THR A 122 5.03 -3.79 -12.10
N ASP A 123 5.33 -3.82 -10.81
CA ASP A 123 4.35 -3.46 -9.77
C ASP A 123 4.60 -2.06 -9.20
N TYR A 124 5.86 -1.61 -9.14
CA TYR A 124 6.23 -0.36 -8.44
C TYR A 124 6.89 0.70 -9.32
N ALA A 125 7.54 0.30 -10.42
CA ALA A 125 8.16 1.23 -11.38
C ALA A 125 7.17 2.29 -11.92
N PRO A 126 5.88 1.97 -12.19
CA PRO A 126 4.93 3.00 -12.62
C PRO A 126 4.73 4.13 -11.60
N VAL A 127 4.65 3.79 -10.30
CA VAL A 127 4.44 4.78 -9.22
C VAL A 127 5.71 5.59 -8.96
N VAL A 128 6.89 4.97 -8.95
CA VAL A 128 8.16 5.70 -8.85
C VAL A 128 8.38 6.58 -10.09
N GLY A 129 7.98 6.09 -11.26
CA GLY A 129 7.97 6.80 -12.53
C GLY A 129 7.14 8.09 -12.50
N LEU A 130 5.97 8.10 -11.84
CA LEU A 130 5.20 9.33 -11.62
C LEU A 130 6.01 10.39 -10.85
N GLY A 131 6.80 9.95 -9.88
CA GLY A 131 7.71 10.83 -9.14
C GLY A 131 8.72 11.49 -10.07
N ARG A 132 9.35 10.70 -10.94
CA ARG A 132 10.30 11.20 -11.94
C ARG A 132 9.62 12.11 -12.97
N GLU A 133 8.46 11.73 -13.48
CA GLU A 133 7.73 12.45 -14.51
C GLU A 133 7.31 13.84 -14.03
N HIS A 134 6.68 13.91 -12.85
CA HIS A 134 6.09 15.14 -12.32
C HIS A 134 6.95 15.85 -11.27
N GLY A 135 8.17 15.36 -11.00
CA GLY A 135 9.08 15.95 -10.01
C GLY A 135 8.59 15.80 -8.57
N LEU A 136 7.85 14.74 -8.26
CA LEU A 136 7.39 14.46 -6.90
C LEU A 136 8.51 13.84 -6.08
N ARG A 137 8.50 14.12 -4.77
CA ARG A 137 9.41 13.45 -3.83
C ARG A 137 8.99 12.00 -3.68
N VAL A 138 9.93 11.07 -3.85
CA VAL A 138 9.75 9.64 -3.57
C VAL A 138 10.67 9.27 -2.42
N ILE A 139 10.10 8.73 -1.35
CA ILE A 139 10.81 8.42 -0.12
C ILE A 139 10.89 6.91 0.07
N ALA A 140 12.12 6.42 0.20
CA ALA A 140 12.43 5.07 0.65
C ALA A 140 12.24 5.01 2.17
N THR A 141 11.15 4.39 2.59
CA THR A 141 10.70 4.50 4.00
C THR A 141 11.08 3.30 4.85
N ASN A 142 11.39 2.16 4.24
CA ASN A 142 11.57 0.94 4.99
C ASN A 142 12.96 0.82 5.57
N VAL A 143 13.08 0.08 6.67
CA VAL A 143 14.39 -0.25 7.25
C VAL A 143 15.19 -1.12 6.27
N PRO A 144 16.52 -0.91 6.15
CA PRO A 144 17.36 -1.84 5.42
C PRO A 144 17.20 -3.27 5.94
N ARG A 145 16.93 -4.24 5.06
CA ARG A 145 16.55 -5.61 5.43
C ARG A 145 17.57 -6.31 6.33
N ARG A 146 18.85 -5.91 6.22
CA ARG A 146 19.94 -6.40 7.08
C ARG A 146 19.71 -6.04 8.56
N TYR A 147 19.16 -4.87 8.86
CA TYR A 147 18.89 -4.44 10.23
C TYR A 147 17.61 -5.09 10.78
N ALA A 148 16.58 -5.27 9.97
CA ALA A 148 15.43 -6.10 10.35
C ALA A 148 15.85 -7.54 10.66
N ASN A 149 16.75 -8.12 9.87
CA ASN A 149 17.33 -9.44 10.14
C ASN A 149 18.20 -9.48 11.41
N MET A 150 18.93 -8.41 11.73
CA MET A 150 19.67 -8.31 12.99
C MET A 150 18.70 -8.40 14.19
N VAL A 151 17.58 -7.66 14.16
CA VAL A 151 16.57 -7.74 15.22
C VAL A 151 15.92 -9.10 15.30
N LYS A 152 15.54 -9.68 14.16
CA LYS A 152 14.97 -11.04 14.10
C LYS A 152 15.86 -12.10 14.77
N ASN A 153 17.19 -11.92 14.71
CA ASN A 153 18.14 -12.89 15.25
C ASN A 153 18.62 -12.57 16.67
N GLY A 154 18.42 -11.35 17.17
CA GLY A 154 19.08 -10.91 18.41
C GLY A 154 18.41 -9.75 19.16
N GLY A 155 17.13 -9.48 18.90
CA GLY A 155 16.38 -8.41 19.56
C GLY A 155 16.82 -6.99 19.17
N PHE A 156 16.23 -5.98 19.80
CA PHE A 156 16.58 -4.58 19.54
C PHE A 156 18.01 -4.25 19.97
N GLU A 157 18.54 -4.97 20.95
CA GLU A 157 19.90 -4.88 21.47
C GLU A 157 20.93 -5.10 20.35
N ALA A 158 20.60 -5.89 19.33
CA ALA A 158 21.45 -6.07 18.16
C ALA A 158 21.75 -4.76 17.42
N LEU A 159 20.84 -3.77 17.49
CA LEU A 159 20.99 -2.46 16.84
C LEU A 159 21.96 -1.53 17.58
N GLU A 160 22.26 -1.78 18.86
CA GLU A 160 23.16 -0.92 19.64
C GLU A 160 24.56 -0.84 19.03
N LYS A 161 25.00 -1.96 18.42
CA LYS A 161 26.28 -2.15 17.73
C LYS A 161 26.40 -1.36 16.41
N LEU A 162 25.31 -0.80 15.91
CA LEU A 162 25.33 -0.02 14.68
C LEU A 162 26.08 1.31 14.87
N SER A 163 26.84 1.70 13.84
CA SER A 163 27.46 3.01 13.77
C SER A 163 26.41 4.13 13.74
N ALA A 164 26.83 5.36 14.05
CA ALA A 164 25.95 6.52 13.95
C ALA A 164 25.37 6.71 12.54
N GLU A 165 26.17 6.41 11.50
CA GLU A 165 25.72 6.48 10.11
C GLU A 165 24.63 5.43 9.81
N ALA A 166 24.84 4.18 10.24
CA ALA A 166 23.85 3.12 10.05
C ALA A 166 22.52 3.43 10.77
N LYS A 167 22.58 4.07 11.95
CA LYS A 167 21.39 4.47 12.72
C LYS A 167 20.56 5.55 12.03
N LYS A 168 21.08 6.28 11.03
CA LYS A 168 20.29 7.24 10.24
C LYS A 168 19.23 6.58 9.35
N TYR A 169 19.39 5.28 9.04
CA TYR A 169 18.48 4.52 8.18
C TYR A 169 17.36 3.80 8.94
N ILE A 170 17.20 4.06 10.24
CA ILE A 170 16.18 3.45 11.10
C ILE A 170 15.47 4.51 11.94
N ALA A 171 14.35 4.15 12.54
CA ALA A 171 13.71 4.98 13.55
C ALA A 171 14.63 5.27 14.76
N PRO A 172 14.41 6.39 15.48
CA PRO A 172 15.10 6.67 16.74
C PRO A 172 14.96 5.50 17.72
N LEU A 173 16.06 5.17 18.40
CA LEU A 173 16.08 4.16 19.46
C LEU A 173 15.88 4.83 20.83
N PRO A 174 15.30 4.13 21.82
CA PRO A 174 14.71 2.78 21.73
C PRO A 174 13.40 2.77 20.93
N ILE A 175 13.09 1.63 20.29
CA ILE A 175 11.79 1.43 19.64
C ILE A 175 10.74 1.24 20.74
N ASP A 176 9.70 2.08 20.72
CA ASP A 176 8.59 2.04 21.66
C ASP A 176 7.60 0.91 21.29
N TYR A 177 8.08 -0.31 21.50
CA TYR A 177 7.42 -1.58 21.20
C TYR A 177 6.66 -2.09 22.41
N GLU A 178 5.38 -2.36 22.20
CA GLU A 178 4.53 -3.08 23.14
C GLU A 178 4.37 -4.53 22.65
N PRO A 179 4.71 -5.55 23.47
CA PRO A 179 4.52 -6.94 23.11
C PRO A 179 3.06 -7.24 22.76
N ASP A 180 2.88 -8.00 21.69
CA ASP A 180 1.58 -8.45 21.20
C ASP A 180 1.66 -9.96 20.99
N GLU A 181 1.08 -10.72 21.93
CA GLU A 181 1.11 -12.19 21.92
C GLU A 181 0.38 -12.77 20.71
N GLU A 182 -0.66 -12.11 20.21
CA GLU A 182 -1.41 -12.55 19.03
C GLU A 182 -0.55 -12.40 17.78
N ALA A 183 0.06 -11.23 17.60
CA ALA A 183 0.99 -10.99 16.49
C ALA A 183 2.19 -11.95 16.55
N ALA A 184 2.80 -12.14 17.72
CA ALA A 184 3.90 -13.09 17.91
C ALA A 184 3.47 -14.53 17.58
N GLY A 185 2.28 -14.96 18.02
CA GLY A 185 1.70 -16.27 17.69
C GLY A 185 1.52 -16.47 16.19
N MET A 186 0.98 -15.47 15.49
CA MET A 186 0.81 -15.48 14.04
C MET A 186 2.15 -15.60 13.30
N PHE A 187 3.17 -14.83 13.71
CA PHE A 187 4.51 -14.94 13.13
C PHE A 187 5.16 -16.28 13.43
N GLY A 188 4.96 -16.84 14.63
CA GLY A 188 5.42 -18.18 14.98
C GLY A 188 4.87 -19.23 14.02
N LEU A 189 3.57 -19.18 13.71
CA LEU A 189 2.93 -20.09 12.76
C LEU A 189 3.47 -19.92 11.33
N MET A 190 3.67 -18.67 10.88
CA MET A 190 4.25 -18.37 9.57
C MET A 190 5.68 -18.91 9.42
N MET A 191 6.49 -18.83 10.49
CA MET A 191 7.86 -19.32 10.48
C MET A 191 7.92 -20.84 10.45
N MET A 192 7.04 -21.52 11.21
CA MET A 192 6.91 -22.98 11.17
C MET A 192 6.54 -23.49 9.77
N THR A 193 5.56 -22.86 9.13
CA THR A 193 5.11 -23.24 7.78
C THR A 193 6.15 -22.94 6.69
N SER A 194 7.05 -21.99 6.94
CA SER A 194 8.15 -21.62 6.03
C SER A 194 9.46 -22.41 6.27
N GLY A 195 9.50 -23.33 7.23
CA GLY A 195 10.71 -24.08 7.60
C GLY A 195 11.83 -23.22 8.18
N LYS A 196 11.51 -22.02 8.69
CA LYS A 196 12.49 -21.08 9.23
C LYS A 196 12.41 -21.10 10.76
N HIS A 197 13.55 -21.25 11.43
CA HIS A 197 13.64 -21.13 12.89
C HIS A 197 14.03 -19.71 13.27
N ALA A 198 13.13 -18.99 13.93
CA ALA A 198 13.42 -17.73 14.62
C ALA A 198 12.52 -17.64 15.86
N ASP A 199 12.96 -16.88 16.85
CA ASP A 199 12.14 -16.52 18.00
C ASP A 199 10.96 -15.66 17.53
N PRO A 200 9.69 -16.09 17.73
CA PRO A 200 8.52 -15.34 17.30
C PRO A 200 8.48 -13.90 17.84
N GLU A 201 8.98 -13.69 19.06
CA GLU A 201 9.07 -12.37 19.68
C GLU A 201 10.04 -11.47 18.90
N ASN A 202 11.19 -12.00 18.49
CA ASN A 202 12.15 -11.24 17.69
C ASN A 202 11.64 -10.98 16.27
N VAL A 203 10.79 -11.85 15.72
CA VAL A 203 10.09 -11.57 14.45
C VAL A 203 9.11 -10.40 14.63
N ALA A 204 8.34 -10.38 15.72
CA ALA A 204 7.44 -9.27 16.04
C ALA A 204 8.23 -7.95 16.25
N LYS A 205 9.35 -7.99 16.98
CA LYS A 205 10.26 -6.84 17.13
C LYS A 205 10.83 -6.37 15.79
N ALA A 206 11.17 -7.28 14.88
CA ALA A 206 11.66 -6.92 13.55
C ALA A 206 10.58 -6.20 12.74
N GLN A 207 9.31 -6.62 12.84
CA GLN A 207 8.19 -5.92 12.22
C GLN A 207 7.95 -4.54 12.83
N ALA A 208 8.00 -4.45 14.17
CA ALA A 208 7.94 -3.18 14.89
C ALA A 208 9.04 -2.20 14.44
N LEU A 209 10.27 -2.68 14.19
CA LEU A 209 11.34 -1.86 13.62
C LEU A 209 10.97 -1.34 12.22
N LYS A 210 10.39 -2.18 11.35
CA LYS A 210 9.94 -1.75 10.01
C LYS A 210 8.87 -0.66 10.13
N ASP A 211 7.84 -0.89 10.92
CA ASP A 211 6.73 0.04 11.15
C ASP A 211 7.21 1.37 11.74
N ALA A 212 8.04 1.31 12.78
CA ALA A 212 8.63 2.48 13.40
C ALA A 212 9.47 3.27 12.39
N THR A 213 10.30 2.59 11.59
CA THR A 213 11.17 3.25 10.61
C THR A 213 10.36 3.91 9.52
N MET A 214 9.36 3.23 8.97
CA MET A 214 8.45 3.83 7.98
C MET A 214 7.70 5.02 8.56
N GLY A 215 7.15 4.90 9.77
CA GLY A 215 6.44 5.99 10.45
C GLY A 215 7.36 7.20 10.69
N TRP A 216 8.62 6.96 11.06
CA TRP A 216 9.62 8.01 11.24
C TRP A 216 9.91 8.74 9.94
N PHE A 217 10.18 8.02 8.85
CA PHE A 217 10.49 8.64 7.57
C PHE A 217 9.29 9.38 6.96
N ILE A 218 8.06 8.92 7.17
CA ILE A 218 6.84 9.67 6.83
C ILE A 218 6.79 10.97 7.65
N ALA A 219 6.97 10.89 8.97
CA ALA A 219 6.92 12.07 9.85
C ALA A 219 7.92 13.16 9.44
N GLN A 220 9.15 12.76 9.11
CA GLN A 220 10.24 13.66 8.67
C GLN A 220 10.00 14.26 7.28
N ASN A 221 9.34 13.53 6.37
CA ASN A 221 9.17 13.97 4.98
C ASN A 221 7.79 14.55 4.66
N LEU A 222 6.82 14.46 5.58
CA LEU A 222 5.50 15.04 5.39
C LEU A 222 5.56 16.58 5.43
N LYS A 223 5.50 17.21 4.25
CA LYS A 223 5.39 18.67 4.12
C LYS A 223 3.93 19.15 4.05
N SER A 224 3.12 18.49 3.22
CA SER A 224 1.71 18.86 3.02
C SER A 224 0.82 17.63 2.86
N LYS A 225 1.05 16.80 1.84
CA LYS A 225 0.28 15.59 1.58
C LYS A 225 1.23 14.43 1.34
N PHE A 226 0.90 13.26 1.89
CA PHE A 226 1.73 12.07 1.77
C PHE A 226 0.86 10.86 1.40
N VAL A 227 1.29 10.08 0.43
CA VAL A 227 0.71 8.77 0.13
C VAL A 227 1.77 7.71 0.38
N HIS A 228 1.41 6.64 1.08
CA HIS A 228 2.32 5.55 1.41
C HIS A 228 1.76 4.23 0.88
N LEU A 229 2.57 3.49 0.13
CA LEU A 229 2.25 2.14 -0.35
C LEU A 229 2.94 1.13 0.56
N ASN A 230 2.15 0.19 1.10
CA ASN A 230 2.59 -0.78 2.09
C ASN A 230 1.78 -2.07 1.99
N GLY A 231 2.35 -3.20 2.45
CA GLY A 231 1.56 -4.41 2.64
C GLY A 231 0.45 -4.17 3.68
N ASN A 232 -0.73 -4.77 3.50
CA ASN A 232 -1.91 -4.52 4.36
C ASN A 232 -1.59 -4.56 5.86
N TYR A 233 -0.79 -5.53 6.31
CA TYR A 233 -0.39 -5.70 7.72
C TYR A 233 0.13 -4.41 8.36
N HIS A 234 0.85 -3.60 7.59
CA HIS A 234 1.51 -2.38 8.06
C HIS A 234 0.55 -1.18 8.29
N SER A 235 -0.71 -1.27 7.85
CA SER A 235 -1.73 -0.23 8.05
C SER A 235 -3.10 -0.73 8.54
N ASP A 236 -3.29 -2.05 8.58
CA ASP A 236 -4.52 -2.69 9.02
C ASP A 236 -4.91 -2.23 10.45
N PHE A 237 -6.22 -2.05 10.65
CA PHE A 237 -6.83 -1.59 11.90
C PHE A 237 -6.27 -0.25 12.42
N LYS A 238 -5.67 0.56 11.53
CA LYS A 238 -4.91 1.77 11.87
C LYS A 238 -3.77 1.51 12.87
N LYS A 239 -3.20 0.31 12.84
CA LYS A 239 -2.01 -0.10 13.61
C LYS A 239 -0.74 -0.05 12.73
N GLY A 240 0.32 -0.75 13.13
CA GLY A 240 1.59 -0.83 12.40
C GLY A 240 2.26 0.54 12.28
N ILE A 241 2.52 0.98 11.04
CA ILE A 241 3.14 2.27 10.73
C ILE A 241 2.38 3.42 11.41
N ILE A 242 1.05 3.35 11.41
CA ILE A 242 0.17 4.43 11.87
C ILE A 242 0.32 4.65 13.38
N THR A 243 0.54 3.57 14.15
CA THR A 243 0.82 3.66 15.59
C THR A 243 2.04 4.51 15.86
N TYR A 244 3.15 4.23 15.18
CA TYR A 244 4.40 4.97 15.36
C TYR A 244 4.34 6.38 14.77
N LEU A 245 3.73 6.54 13.60
CA LEU A 245 3.54 7.86 12.98
C LEU A 245 2.78 8.81 13.92
N ASN A 246 1.73 8.34 14.59
CA ASN A 246 1.00 9.16 15.56
C ASN A 246 1.84 9.53 16.79
N LYS A 247 2.82 8.71 17.18
CA LYS A 247 3.80 9.06 18.23
C LYS A 247 4.78 10.14 17.75
N TYR A 248 5.30 10.00 16.53
CA TYR A 248 6.28 10.95 15.97
C TYR A 248 5.66 12.26 15.50
N ARG A 249 4.40 12.24 15.08
CA ARG A 249 3.68 13.40 14.55
C ARG A 249 2.17 13.29 14.85
N PRO A 250 1.75 13.65 16.07
CA PRO A 250 0.35 13.53 16.48
C PRO A 250 -0.57 14.52 15.75
N GLY A 251 -1.86 14.17 15.66
CA GLY A 251 -2.92 15.05 15.16
C GLY A 251 -3.12 15.05 13.63
N LEU A 252 -2.50 14.13 12.91
CA LEU A 252 -2.69 13.98 11.46
C LEU A 252 -4.06 13.42 11.10
N LYS A 253 -4.63 13.91 9.99
CA LYS A 253 -5.78 13.27 9.35
C LYS A 253 -5.29 12.13 8.46
N ILE A 254 -5.69 10.91 8.78
CA ILE A 254 -5.20 9.69 8.12
C ILE A 254 -6.39 8.90 7.57
N ALA A 255 -6.30 8.47 6.32
CA ALA A 255 -7.18 7.42 5.78
C ALA A 255 -6.38 6.20 5.29
N THR A 256 -7.02 5.04 5.34
CA THR A 256 -6.47 3.77 4.88
C THR A 256 -7.32 3.13 3.80
N VAL A 257 -6.66 2.53 2.81
CA VAL A 257 -7.27 1.62 1.83
C VAL A 257 -6.65 0.24 2.06
N CYS A 258 -7.44 -0.82 2.06
CA CYS A 258 -6.97 -2.21 2.21
C CYS A 258 -7.37 -3.03 0.98
N SER A 259 -6.43 -3.80 0.42
CA SER A 259 -6.71 -4.73 -0.68
C SER A 259 -7.04 -6.11 -0.13
N VAL A 260 -8.23 -6.63 -0.39
CA VAL A 260 -8.69 -7.93 0.11
C VAL A 260 -9.00 -8.88 -1.04
N ARG A 261 -8.85 -10.19 -0.79
CA ARG A 261 -9.15 -11.24 -1.76
C ARG A 261 -10.22 -12.18 -1.23
N GLN A 262 -11.31 -12.35 -1.97
CA GLN A 262 -12.44 -13.21 -1.58
C GLN A 262 -13.18 -13.77 -2.80
N ASP A 263 -13.80 -14.93 -2.66
CA ASP A 263 -14.50 -15.61 -3.78
C ASP A 263 -15.75 -14.83 -4.21
N ASP A 264 -16.58 -14.39 -3.26
CA ASP A 264 -17.76 -13.57 -3.53
C ASP A 264 -17.50 -12.11 -3.24
N ILE A 265 -17.14 -11.33 -4.26
CA ILE A 265 -16.88 -9.90 -4.11
C ILE A 265 -18.15 -9.04 -4.01
N LYS A 266 -19.37 -9.61 -4.06
CA LYS A 266 -20.62 -8.80 -4.05
C LYS A 266 -20.84 -8.04 -2.74
N LYS A 267 -20.27 -8.53 -1.65
CA LYS A 267 -20.27 -7.91 -0.32
C LYS A 267 -18.85 -7.99 0.25
N LEU A 268 -18.49 -7.12 1.17
CA LEU A 268 -17.26 -7.27 1.93
C LEU A 268 -17.40 -8.47 2.90
N GLY A 269 -16.36 -9.32 3.00
CA GLY A 269 -16.33 -10.40 3.99
C GLY A 269 -16.27 -9.86 5.43
N GLU A 270 -16.97 -10.52 6.36
CA GLU A 270 -17.05 -10.11 7.77
C GLU A 270 -15.68 -10.07 8.45
N GLU A 271 -14.75 -10.93 8.02
CA GLU A 271 -13.36 -10.95 8.48
C GLU A 271 -12.57 -9.68 8.13
N ASN A 272 -13.09 -8.85 7.22
CA ASN A 272 -12.46 -7.60 6.82
C ASN A 272 -13.01 -6.37 7.54
N GLU A 273 -14.08 -6.51 8.33
CA GLU A 273 -14.70 -5.39 9.02
C GLU A 273 -13.71 -4.65 9.93
N GLY A 274 -13.66 -3.33 9.80
CA GLY A 274 -12.83 -2.46 10.63
C GLY A 274 -11.33 -2.44 10.31
N ARG A 275 -10.84 -3.19 9.31
CA ARG A 275 -9.42 -3.18 8.92
C ARG A 275 -8.99 -1.85 8.30
N ALA A 276 -9.85 -1.21 7.52
CA ALA A 276 -9.54 0.05 6.85
C ALA A 276 -10.77 0.96 6.64
N ASP A 277 -10.52 2.21 6.21
CA ASP A 277 -11.59 3.14 5.84
C ASP A 277 -12.24 2.78 4.50
N PHE A 278 -11.47 2.14 3.60
CA PHE A 278 -11.91 1.67 2.28
C PHE A 278 -11.29 0.33 1.90
N TYR A 279 -11.97 -0.41 1.03
CA TYR A 279 -11.54 -1.73 0.58
C TYR A 279 -11.53 -1.86 -0.94
N ILE A 280 -10.45 -2.42 -1.46
CA ILE A 280 -10.38 -2.95 -2.83
C ILE A 280 -10.61 -4.45 -2.73
N CYS A 281 -11.80 -4.89 -3.10
CA CYS A 281 -12.21 -6.28 -3.00
C CYS A 281 -12.01 -6.99 -4.34
N VAL A 282 -11.04 -7.89 -4.40
CA VAL A 282 -10.60 -8.59 -5.62
C VAL A 282 -11.00 -10.07 -5.56
N PRO A 283 -11.51 -10.66 -6.65
CA PRO A 283 -11.74 -12.10 -6.72
C PRO A 283 -10.46 -12.91 -6.47
N THR A 284 -10.58 -14.05 -5.79
CA THR A 284 -9.47 -15.01 -5.57
C THR A 284 -9.00 -15.67 -6.87
N ASP A 285 -9.81 -15.69 -7.91
CA ASP A 285 -9.46 -16.18 -9.25
C ASP A 285 -8.78 -15.12 -10.13
N MET A 286 -8.66 -13.87 -9.65
CA MET A 286 -7.82 -12.85 -10.30
C MET A 286 -6.36 -13.28 -10.32
N THR A 287 -5.68 -13.02 -11.44
CA THR A 287 -4.27 -13.35 -11.62
C THR A 287 -3.39 -12.63 -10.60
N MET A 288 -2.46 -13.37 -10.04
CA MET A 288 -1.36 -12.83 -9.23
C MET A 288 -0.19 -12.49 -10.15
N THR A 289 0.51 -11.40 -9.86
CA THR A 289 1.82 -11.11 -10.47
C THR A 289 2.90 -11.96 -9.80
N TYR A 290 4.07 -12.03 -10.43
CA TYR A 290 5.25 -12.72 -9.91
C TYR A 290 5.11 -14.24 -9.73
#